data_AF-A0A970UFJ2-F1
#
_entry.id   AF-A0A970UFJ2-F1
#
_cell.length_a   1.000
_cell.length_b   1.000
_cell.length_c   1.000
_cell.angle_alpha   90.00
_cell.angle_beta   90.00
_cell.angle_gamma   90.00
#
_symmetry.space_group_name_H-M   'P 1'
#
loop_
_entity.id
_entity.type
_entity.pdbx_description
1 polymer ?
#
loop_
_entity_poly.entity_id
_entity_poly.type
_entity_poly.pdbx_seq_one_letter_code
_entity_poly.pdbx_strand_id
1 'polypeptide(L)'
;EGILMDVICETRKCLADAIQLLTPCTVGNHWLKIVDTGRFAAVFYDKETGEGVRVSLNMERMKLYPAVNEWFLKLIPKKDQDLTAIIDGINIAGSSLFDSCPVAVDPKVLLVRPKVPPVVCPVCGEAYPPSHGPVCRGCQGATEAYFHERSVEAAVKK
;
A
#
# COMPACT_ATOMS: atom_id res chain seq x y z
N GLU A 1 -23.13 9.75 13.06
CA GLU A 1 -22.03 8.86 13.50
C GLU A 1 -21.23 8.44 12.28
N GLY A 2 -19.91 8.61 12.31
CA GLY A 2 -19.06 8.23 11.18
C GLY A 2 -18.65 6.77 11.31
N ILE A 3 -18.84 5.98 10.25
CA ILE A 3 -18.39 4.59 10.21
C ILE A 3 -16.87 4.56 10.42
N LEU A 4 -16.41 3.91 11.49
CA LEU A 4 -14.99 3.76 11.81
C LEU A 4 -14.46 2.58 10.98
N MET A 5 -13.98 2.87 9.77
CA MET A 5 -13.51 1.86 8.82
C MET A 5 -11.98 1.86 8.72
N ASP A 6 -11.40 0.67 8.57
CA ASP A 6 -10.00 0.45 8.16
C ASP A 6 -9.95 -0.09 6.72
N VAL A 7 -8.78 0.03 6.08
CA VAL A 7 -8.53 -0.48 4.72
C VAL A 7 -7.27 -1.34 4.66
N ILE A 8 -7.37 -2.50 4.01
CA ILE A 8 -6.21 -3.27 3.55
C ILE A 8 -6.04 -3.02 2.06
N CYS A 9 -4.91 -2.46 1.64
CA CYS A 9 -4.55 -2.33 0.23
C CYS A 9 -3.62 -3.46 -0.19
N GLU A 10 -3.92 -4.10 -1.31
CA GLU A 10 -3.22 -5.30 -1.77
C GLU A 10 -2.00 -5.00 -2.67
N THR A 11 -1.69 -3.70 -2.88
CA THR A 11 -0.58 -3.22 -3.70
C THR A 11 -0.03 -1.90 -3.17
N ARG A 12 1.28 -1.67 -3.36
CA ARG A 12 1.91 -0.37 -3.10
C ARG A 12 1.70 0.64 -4.23
N LYS A 13 1.24 0.19 -5.41
CA LYS A 13 1.22 1.02 -6.62
C LYS A 13 -0.08 1.79 -6.72
N CYS A 14 -0.01 3.11 -6.56
CA CYS A 14 -1.05 4.13 -6.82
C CYS A 14 -2.33 4.02 -5.97
N LEU A 15 -2.90 2.83 -5.79
CA LEU A 15 -4.16 2.60 -5.09
C LEU A 15 -4.14 3.10 -3.63
N ALA A 16 -3.00 2.95 -2.94
CA ALA A 16 -2.82 3.46 -1.59
C ALA A 16 -3.01 4.99 -1.51
N ASP A 17 -2.53 5.74 -2.50
CA ASP A 17 -2.67 7.19 -2.52
C ASP A 17 -4.13 7.61 -2.72
N ALA A 18 -4.85 6.92 -3.62
CA ALA A 18 -6.28 7.15 -3.82
C ALA A 18 -7.09 6.91 -2.54
N ILE A 19 -6.78 5.83 -1.79
CA ILE A 19 -7.42 5.55 -0.49
C ILE A 19 -7.14 6.67 0.51
N GLN A 20 -5.89 7.12 0.63
CA GLN A 20 -5.51 8.18 1.57
C GLN A 20 -6.11 9.55 1.21
N LEU A 21 -6.35 9.81 -0.08
CA LEU A 21 -6.94 11.07 -0.54
C LEU A 21 -8.46 11.11 -0.31
N LEU A 22 -9.14 9.97 -0.47
CA LEU A 22 -10.61 9.88 -0.45
C LEU A 22 -11.19 9.37 0.87
N THR A 23 -10.34 8.92 1.80
CA THR A 23 -10.76 8.37 3.09
C THR A 23 -9.87 8.92 4.21
N PRO A 24 -10.30 8.87 5.48
CA PRO A 24 -9.43 9.21 6.60
C PRO A 24 -8.36 8.12 6.87
N CYS A 25 -8.32 7.04 6.09
CA CYS A 25 -7.44 5.91 6.33
C CYS A 25 -6.04 6.19 5.81
N THR A 26 -5.06 6.33 6.70
CA THR A 26 -3.67 6.61 6.32
C THR A 26 -2.72 5.55 6.88
N VAL A 27 -1.54 5.45 6.27
CA VAL A 27 -0.49 4.58 6.83
C VAL A 27 -0.07 5.08 8.22
N GLY A 28 -0.03 6.39 8.39
CA GLY A 28 0.42 7.06 9.62
C GLY A 28 -0.50 6.84 10.83
N ASN A 29 -1.83 6.85 10.63
CA ASN A 29 -2.78 6.55 11.71
C ASN A 29 -3.08 5.04 11.87
N HIS A 30 -2.41 4.20 11.08
CA HIS A 30 -2.56 2.74 11.03
C HIS A 30 -3.92 2.22 10.55
N TRP A 31 -4.75 3.07 9.95
CA TRP A 31 -6.04 2.65 9.41
C TRP A 31 -5.92 2.12 7.98
N LEU A 32 -4.83 2.43 7.28
CA LEU A 32 -4.45 1.79 6.02
C LEU A 32 -3.29 0.81 6.24
N LYS A 33 -3.52 -0.46 5.95
CA LYS A 33 -2.51 -1.53 5.98
C LYS A 33 -2.20 -1.94 4.55
N ILE A 34 -0.91 -2.02 4.19
CA ILE A 34 -0.50 -2.52 2.88
C ILE A 34 -0.05 -3.96 3.00
N VAL A 35 -0.78 -4.87 2.38
CA VAL A 35 -0.43 -6.30 2.26
C VAL A 35 -0.09 -6.55 0.80
N ASP A 36 1.18 -6.41 0.46
CA ASP A 36 1.64 -6.33 -0.93
C ASP A 36 1.61 -7.70 -1.64
N THR A 37 0.43 -8.08 -2.13
CA THR A 37 0.22 -9.27 -2.98
C THR A 37 0.39 -8.96 -4.46
N GLY A 38 0.58 -7.67 -4.80
CA GLY A 38 0.67 -7.18 -6.18
C GLY A 38 -0.68 -7.04 -6.90
N ARG A 39 -1.80 -7.38 -6.25
CA ARG A 39 -3.15 -7.30 -6.85
C ARG A 39 -3.73 -5.89 -6.72
N PHE A 40 -4.36 -5.39 -7.78
CA PHE A 40 -5.03 -4.09 -7.76
C PHE A 40 -6.40 -4.22 -7.06
N ALA A 41 -6.35 -4.29 -5.73
CA ALA A 41 -7.51 -4.54 -4.89
C ALA A 41 -7.36 -3.89 -3.50
N ALA A 42 -8.48 -3.66 -2.84
CA ALA A 42 -8.54 -3.21 -1.47
C ALA A 42 -9.73 -3.81 -0.73
N VAL A 43 -9.57 -4.02 0.58
CA VAL A 43 -10.62 -4.47 1.50
C VAL A 43 -10.96 -3.31 2.44
N PHE A 44 -12.20 -2.84 2.39
CA PHE A 44 -12.74 -1.82 3.28
C PHE A 44 -13.60 -2.53 4.33
N TYR A 45 -13.30 -2.38 5.62
CA TYR A 45 -13.96 -3.16 6.67
C TYR A 45 -14.22 -2.37 7.94
N ASP A 46 -15.27 -2.75 8.66
CA ASP A 46 -15.63 -2.23 9.97
C ASP A 46 -14.61 -2.69 11.02
N LYS A 47 -14.08 -1.76 11.83
CA LYS A 47 -13.02 -2.06 12.79
C LYS A 47 -13.47 -2.91 13.98
N GLU A 48 -14.76 -2.93 14.27
CA GLU A 48 -15.33 -3.66 15.41
C GLU A 48 -15.72 -5.08 14.99
N THR A 49 -16.45 -5.20 13.87
CA THR A 49 -16.99 -6.49 13.43
C THR A 49 -16.04 -7.25 12.51
N GLY A 50 -15.17 -6.54 11.78
CA GLY A 50 -14.34 -7.10 10.72
C GLY A 50 -15.10 -7.40 9.43
N GLU A 51 -16.39 -7.11 9.37
CA GLU A 51 -17.19 -7.24 8.15
C GLU A 51 -16.84 -6.14 7.16
N GLY A 52 -16.78 -6.47 5.87
CA GLY A 52 -16.34 -5.53 4.87
C GLY A 52 -16.65 -5.93 3.44
N VAL A 53 -16.09 -5.15 2.52
CA VAL A 53 -16.19 -5.37 1.08
C VAL A 53 -14.78 -5.33 0.49
N ARG A 54 -14.47 -6.35 -0.30
CA ARG A 54 -13.28 -6.38 -1.14
C ARG A 54 -13.63 -5.86 -2.53
N VAL A 55 -12.91 -4.84 -2.99
CA VAL A 55 -13.00 -4.29 -4.34
C VAL A 55 -11.74 -4.69 -5.11
N SER A 56 -11.90 -5.21 -6.33
CA SER A 56 -10.77 -5.62 -7.16
C SER A 56 -11.00 -5.36 -8.65
N LEU A 57 -9.94 -5.04 -9.38
CA LEU A 57 -10.01 -4.85 -10.82
C LEU A 57 -10.41 -6.14 -11.54
N ASN A 58 -11.41 -6.07 -12.42
CA ASN A 58 -11.90 -7.17 -13.23
C ASN A 58 -11.20 -7.18 -14.61
N MET A 59 -10.43 -8.24 -14.86
CA MET A 59 -9.63 -8.36 -16.07
C MET A 59 -10.46 -8.55 -17.34
N GLU A 60 -11.64 -9.16 -17.26
CA GLU A 60 -12.50 -9.39 -18.42
C GLU A 60 -13.24 -8.12 -18.83
N ARG A 61 -13.79 -7.37 -17.87
CA ARG A 61 -14.46 -6.09 -18.15
C ARG A 61 -13.48 -5.04 -18.66
N MET A 62 -12.23 -5.07 -18.20
CA MET A 62 -11.19 -4.17 -18.69
C MET A 62 -10.89 -4.35 -20.19
N LYS A 63 -11.07 -5.56 -20.75
CA LYS A 63 -10.89 -5.79 -22.21
C LYS A 63 -11.85 -4.99 -23.07
N LEU A 64 -12.98 -4.54 -22.52
CA LEU A 64 -13.94 -3.67 -23.20
C LEU A 64 -13.40 -2.24 -23.41
N TYR A 65 -12.27 -1.90 -22.75
CA TYR A 65 -11.63 -0.60 -22.80
C TYR A 65 -10.16 -0.77 -23.24
N PRO A 66 -9.88 -0.86 -24.55
CA PRO A 66 -8.56 -1.27 -25.07
C PRO A 66 -7.39 -0.44 -24.56
N ALA A 67 -7.51 0.90 -24.58
CA ALA A 67 -6.46 1.79 -24.11
C ALA A 67 -6.12 1.56 -22.63
N VAL A 68 -7.13 1.32 -21.78
CA VAL A 68 -6.97 1.03 -20.35
C VAL A 68 -6.29 -0.33 -20.16
N ASN A 69 -6.73 -1.35 -20.91
CA ASN A 69 -6.15 -2.69 -20.87
C ASN A 69 -4.67 -2.70 -21.29
N GLU A 70 -4.35 -2.03 -22.40
CA GLU A 70 -2.98 -1.89 -22.90
C GLU A 70 -2.07 -1.15 -21.94
N TRP A 71 -2.56 -0.06 -21.33
CA TRP A 71 -1.85 0.70 -20.31
C TRP A 71 -1.58 -0.14 -19.05
N PHE A 72 -2.63 -0.75 -18.49
CA PHE A 72 -2.55 -1.48 -17.23
C PHE A 72 -1.64 -2.71 -17.34
N LEU A 73 -1.77 -3.47 -18.43
CA LEU A 73 -0.95 -4.65 -18.72
C LEU A 73 0.39 -4.33 -19.39
N LYS A 74 0.65 -3.05 -19.70
CA LYS A 74 1.87 -2.59 -20.39
C LYS A 74 2.12 -3.34 -21.71
N LEU A 75 1.06 -3.57 -22.48
CA LEU A 75 1.14 -4.32 -23.76
C LEU A 75 1.86 -3.55 -24.86
N ILE A 76 1.90 -2.21 -24.74
CA ILE A 76 2.60 -1.32 -25.66
C ILE A 76 3.57 -0.39 -24.90
N PRO A 77 4.66 0.08 -25.53
CA PRO A 77 5.60 1.00 -24.91
C PRO A 77 4.94 2.30 -24.46
N LYS A 78 5.41 2.87 -23.34
CA LYS A 78 4.83 4.09 -22.74
C LYS A 78 4.72 5.28 -23.71
N LYS A 79 5.67 5.41 -24.64
CA LYS A 79 5.70 6.49 -25.65
C LYS A 79 4.58 6.40 -26.69
N ASP A 80 4.02 5.20 -26.87
CA ASP A 80 3.00 4.89 -27.89
C ASP A 80 1.60 4.83 -27.24
N GLN A 81 1.49 5.12 -25.95
CA GLN A 81 0.22 5.15 -25.21
C GLN A 81 -0.48 6.49 -25.38
N ASP A 82 -1.78 6.45 -25.66
CA ASP A 82 -2.64 7.63 -25.71
C ASP A 82 -3.25 7.92 -24.32
N LEU A 83 -2.72 8.94 -23.66
CA LEU A 83 -3.17 9.35 -22.31
C LEU A 83 -4.65 9.77 -22.30
N THR A 84 -5.13 10.45 -23.34
CA THR A 84 -6.52 10.92 -23.40
C THR A 84 -7.46 9.73 -23.50
N ALA A 85 -7.16 8.79 -24.39
CA ALA A 85 -7.96 7.56 -24.54
C ALA A 85 -7.97 6.69 -23.26
N ILE A 86 -6.86 6.65 -22.52
CA ILE A 86 -6.79 5.96 -21.22
C ILE A 86 -7.71 6.61 -20.21
N ILE A 87 -7.61 7.94 -20.04
CA ILE A 87 -8.41 8.68 -19.06
C ILE A 87 -9.89 8.60 -19.41
N ASP A 88 -10.25 8.78 -20.68
CA ASP A 88 -11.63 8.68 -21.15
C ASP A 88 -12.17 7.27 -20.93
N GLY A 89 -11.39 6.24 -21.25
CA GLY A 89 -11.75 4.85 -20.98
C GLY A 89 -12.00 4.58 -19.50
N ILE A 90 -11.16 5.09 -18.61
CA ILE A 90 -11.35 4.98 -17.15
C ILE A 90 -12.62 5.70 -16.71
N ASN A 91 -12.86 6.93 -17.18
CA ASN A 91 -14.02 7.73 -16.80
C ASN A 91 -15.34 7.12 -17.30
N ILE A 92 -15.36 6.62 -18.54
CA ILE A 92 -16.52 5.94 -19.14
C ILE A 92 -16.81 4.63 -18.40
N ALA A 93 -15.78 3.84 -18.11
CA ALA A 93 -15.95 2.57 -17.44
C ALA A 93 -16.37 2.74 -15.98
N GLY A 94 -15.79 3.72 -15.27
CA GLY A 94 -16.07 3.99 -13.88
C GLY A 94 -15.97 2.75 -12.99
N SER A 95 -16.97 2.55 -12.13
CA SER A 95 -17.03 1.41 -11.22
C SER A 95 -17.21 0.05 -11.91
N SER A 96 -17.60 0.02 -13.19
CA SER A 96 -17.80 -1.24 -13.93
C SER A 96 -16.49 -2.04 -14.09
N LEU A 97 -15.33 -1.36 -14.04
CA LEU A 97 -14.02 -2.01 -14.05
C LEU A 97 -13.76 -2.90 -12.84
N PHE A 98 -14.55 -2.79 -11.77
CA PHE A 98 -14.29 -3.45 -10.51
C PHE A 98 -15.36 -4.48 -10.16
N ASP A 99 -14.93 -5.57 -9.55
CA ASP A 99 -15.80 -6.45 -8.79
C ASP A 99 -15.80 -6.01 -7.33
N SER A 100 -16.95 -6.21 -6.68
CA SER A 100 -17.08 -6.10 -5.24
C SER A 100 -17.62 -7.41 -4.68
N CYS A 101 -17.05 -7.86 -3.56
CA CYS A 101 -17.58 -9.01 -2.82
C CYS A 101 -17.56 -8.76 -1.31
N PRO A 102 -18.61 -9.18 -0.58
CA PRO A 102 -18.59 -9.19 0.88
C PRO A 102 -17.47 -10.09 1.41
N VAL A 103 -16.77 -9.64 2.45
CA VAL A 103 -15.70 -10.38 3.11
C VAL A 103 -15.73 -10.15 4.61
N ALA A 104 -15.10 -11.05 5.37
CA ALA A 104 -14.76 -10.84 6.77
C ALA A 104 -13.24 -10.90 6.91
N VAL A 105 -12.64 -9.93 7.60
CA VAL A 105 -11.20 -9.94 7.87
C VAL A 105 -10.87 -10.89 9.03
N ASP A 106 -9.66 -11.45 9.01
CA ASP A 106 -9.19 -12.31 10.11
C ASP A 106 -9.20 -11.51 11.43
N PRO A 107 -9.76 -12.04 12.53
CA PRO A 107 -9.80 -11.35 13.82
C PRO A 107 -8.43 -10.85 14.32
N LYS A 108 -7.33 -11.49 13.92
CA LYS A 108 -5.96 -11.04 14.24
C LYS A 108 -5.63 -9.66 13.66
N VAL A 109 -6.29 -9.26 12.57
CA VAL A 109 -6.13 -7.94 11.96
C VAL A 109 -6.73 -6.83 12.82
N LEU A 110 -7.74 -7.17 13.63
CA LEU A 110 -8.44 -6.25 14.54
C LEU A 110 -7.68 -6.04 15.87
N LEU A 111 -6.68 -6.87 16.16
CA LEU A 111 -5.92 -6.78 17.39
C LEU A 111 -5.11 -5.49 17.46
N VAL A 112 -5.41 -4.69 18.48
CA VAL A 112 -4.61 -3.50 18.82
C VAL A 112 -3.31 -3.95 19.47
N ARG A 113 -2.18 -3.48 18.92
CA ARG A 113 -0.87 -3.78 19.52
C ARG A 113 -0.73 -3.08 20.87
N PRO A 114 -0.19 -3.77 21.89
CA PRO A 114 0.06 -3.15 23.19
C PRO A 114 1.09 -2.01 23.05
N LYS A 115 0.83 -0.91 23.75
CA LYS A 115 1.78 0.22 23.84
C LYS A 115 2.87 -0.15 24.84
N VAL A 116 4.08 -0.34 24.34
CA VAL A 116 5.27 -0.67 25.15
C VAL A 116 6.29 0.44 25.02
N PRO A 117 7.00 0.83 26.11
CA PRO A 117 8.09 1.79 26.03
C PRO A 117 9.17 1.32 25.04
N PRO A 118 9.79 2.23 24.27
CA PRO A 118 10.90 1.88 23.41
C PRO A 118 12.15 1.53 24.23
N VAL A 119 13.05 0.75 23.63
CA VAL A 119 14.36 0.38 24.19
C VAL A 119 15.48 0.94 23.31
N VAL A 120 16.70 1.05 23.84
CA VAL A 120 17.87 1.59 23.12
C VAL A 120 18.66 0.46 22.45
N CYS A 121 18.99 0.62 21.17
CA CYS A 121 19.80 -0.35 20.43
C CYS A 121 21.26 -0.31 20.90
N PRO A 122 21.88 -1.45 21.26
CA PRO A 122 23.27 -1.47 21.74
C PRO A 122 24.31 -1.20 20.65
N VAL A 123 23.92 -1.24 19.36
CA VAL A 123 24.83 -1.05 18.21
C VAL A 123 24.85 0.41 17.76
N CYS A 124 23.68 1.02 17.52
CA CYS A 124 23.59 2.40 17.00
C CYS A 124 23.16 3.45 18.04
N GLY A 125 22.68 3.06 19.22
CA GLY A 125 22.20 4.00 20.25
C GLY A 125 20.81 4.59 20.00
N GLU A 126 20.10 4.20 18.94
CA GLU A 126 18.74 4.70 18.64
C GLU A 126 17.64 3.91 19.38
N ALA A 127 16.53 4.58 19.66
CA ALA A 127 15.36 3.98 20.29
C ALA A 127 14.50 3.18 19.30
N TYR A 128 14.02 2.00 19.68
CA TYR A 128 13.20 1.14 18.82
C TYR A 128 12.21 0.27 19.62
N PRO A 129 11.19 -0.34 18.97
CA PRO A 129 10.25 -1.22 19.64
C PRO A 129 10.91 -2.53 20.12
N PRO A 130 10.70 -2.95 21.38
CA PRO A 130 11.32 -4.16 21.92
C PRO A 130 10.89 -5.46 21.19
N SER A 131 9.75 -5.43 20.48
CA SER A 131 9.28 -6.55 19.66
C SER A 131 10.17 -6.85 18.43
N HIS A 132 11.13 -5.97 18.10
CA HIS A 132 12.09 -6.21 17.03
C HIS A 132 13.28 -7.11 17.46
N GLY A 133 13.33 -7.51 18.73
CA GLY A 133 14.40 -8.34 19.28
C GLY A 133 15.43 -7.52 20.07
N PRO A 134 16.63 -8.07 20.33
CA PRO A 134 17.66 -7.42 21.15
C PRO A 134 18.43 -6.29 20.43
N VAL A 135 18.31 -6.20 19.10
CA VAL A 135 18.98 -5.22 18.24
C VAL A 135 17.93 -4.64 17.28
N CYS A 136 18.02 -3.36 16.90
CA CYS A 136 17.04 -2.77 15.97
C CYS A 136 17.14 -3.38 14.56
N ARG A 137 16.05 -3.36 13.79
CA ARG A 137 16.03 -3.90 12.41
C ARG A 137 17.03 -3.22 11.48
N GLY A 138 17.36 -1.94 11.73
CA GLY A 138 18.38 -1.24 10.97
C GLY A 138 19.74 -1.91 11.08
N CYS A 139 20.24 -2.12 12.31
CA CYS A 139 21.47 -2.84 12.57
C CYS A 139 21.41 -4.34 12.26
N GLN A 140 20.22 -4.91 12.05
CA GLN A 140 20.04 -6.27 11.50
C GLN A 140 20.16 -6.31 9.96
N GLY A 141 20.52 -5.19 9.31
CA GLY A 141 20.76 -5.10 7.86
C GLY A 141 19.61 -4.50 7.06
N ALA A 142 18.49 -4.11 7.68
CA ALA A 142 17.37 -3.54 6.92
C ALA A 142 17.72 -2.21 6.24
N THR A 143 18.66 -1.44 6.81
CA THR A 143 19.10 -0.14 6.28
C THR A 143 19.89 -0.28 4.98
N GLU A 144 20.67 -1.35 4.84
CA GLU A 144 21.48 -1.63 3.66
C GLU A 144 20.65 -1.77 2.39
N ALA A 145 19.37 -2.09 2.52
CA ALA A 145 18.45 -2.21 1.39
C ALA A 145 17.99 -0.85 0.82
N TYR A 146 18.19 0.28 1.52
CA TYR A 146 17.67 1.58 1.08
C TYR A 146 18.58 2.80 1.30
N PHE A 147 19.68 2.69 2.06
CA PHE A 147 20.74 3.69 2.05
C PHE A 147 22.10 3.13 2.50
N HIS A 148 23.15 3.84 2.13
CA HIS A 148 24.48 3.67 2.69
C HIS A 148 25.04 5.04 3.06
N GLU A 149 25.84 5.10 4.12
CA GLU A 149 26.59 6.30 4.43
C GLU A 149 27.63 6.58 3.33
N ARG A 150 27.73 7.84 2.92
CA ARG A 150 28.78 8.25 1.98
C ARG A 150 30.08 8.43 2.76
N SER A 151 31.13 7.73 2.34
CA SER A 151 32.48 7.98 2.85
C SER A 151 32.92 9.40 2.48
N VAL A 152 33.42 10.13 3.49
CA VAL A 152 33.81 11.55 3.39
C VAL A 152 35.04 11.76 2.46
N GLU A 153 35.76 10.70 2.11
CA GLU A 153 37.05 10.75 1.41
C GLU A 153 36.96 11.00 -0.11
N ALA A 154 35.77 10.91 -0.73
CA ALA A 154 35.61 11.10 -2.18
C ALA A 154 35.45 12.57 -2.62
N ALA A 155 35.39 13.54 -1.69
CA ALA A 155 35.14 14.95 -2.00
C ALA A 155 36.40 15.80 -2.24
N VAL A 156 37.62 15.24 -2.10
CA VAL A 156 38.90 15.99 -2.20
C VAL A 156 39.65 15.76 -3.52
N LYS A 157 38.96 15.27 -4.57
CA LYS A 157 39.51 15.24 -5.93
C LYS A 157 38.53 15.82 -6.95
N LYS A 158 38.43 17.15 -6.97
CA LYS A 158 38.14 17.94 -8.16
C LYS A 158 38.79 19.31 -8.05
#